data_AF-A0AAV0CIT2-F1
#
_entry.id   AF-A0AAV0CIT2-F1
#
_cell.length_a   1.000
_cell.length_b   1.000
_cell.length_c   1.000
_cell.angle_alpha   90.00
_cell.angle_beta   90.00
_cell.angle_gamma   90.00
#
_symmetry.space_group_name_H-M   'P 1'
#
loop_
_entity.id
_entity.type
_entity.pdbx_description
1 polymer ?
#
loop_
_entity_poly.entity_id
_entity_poly.type
_entity_poly.pdbx_seq_one_letter_code
_entity_poly.pdbx_strand_id
1 'polypeptide(L)'
;MRDKTLDLQLSLERYKGESLNSIQYKDLDEMEKKLEISYRKVQARKLELMQQQLENLKRTEKMVEKQNEDMYNWLMNNEIYRRQQEAMTELKLVEERQLPPGVVNEFPFLLQDMPPPPIGGFLSLLPSHSNHRDPDCPGCNYK
;
A
#
# COMPACT_ATOMS: atom_id res chain seq x y z
N MET A 1 49.80 -1.31 -18.72
CA MET A 1 48.53 -1.65 -18.01
C MET A 1 48.82 -2.36 -16.69
N ARG A 2 49.63 -3.43 -16.69
CA ARG A 2 49.99 -4.16 -15.45
C ARG A 2 50.60 -3.27 -14.36
N ASP A 3 51.55 -2.41 -14.72
CA ASP A 3 52.24 -1.56 -13.75
C ASP A 3 51.30 -0.58 -13.04
N LYS A 4 50.37 0.05 -13.79
CA LYS A 4 49.33 0.92 -13.21
C LYS A 4 48.40 0.17 -12.25
N THR A 5 48.09 -1.09 -12.54
CA THR A 5 47.26 -1.93 -11.66
C THR A 5 48.01 -2.30 -10.38
N LEU A 6 49.31 -2.62 -10.49
CA LEU A 6 50.16 -2.88 -9.33
C LEU A 6 50.30 -1.65 -8.44
N ASP A 7 50.52 -0.48 -9.04
CA ASP A 7 50.60 0.79 -8.30
C ASP A 7 49.30 1.08 -7.54
N LEU A 8 48.15 0.83 -8.18
CA LEU A 8 46.84 0.99 -7.54
C LEU A 8 46.62 -0.02 -6.40
N GLN A 9 47.04 -1.26 -6.57
CA GLN A 9 46.96 -2.28 -5.50
C GLN A 9 47.82 -1.91 -4.31
N LEU A 10 49.08 -1.54 -4.55
CA LEU A 10 49.99 -1.07 -3.50
C LEU A 10 49.42 0.17 -2.81
N SER A 11 48.81 1.10 -3.55
CA SER A 11 48.15 2.25 -2.96
C SER A 11 46.96 1.84 -2.08
N LEU A 12 46.18 0.84 -2.48
CA LEU A 12 45.03 0.35 -1.72
C LEU A 12 45.48 -0.32 -0.40
N GLU A 13 46.51 -1.16 -0.46
CA GLU A 13 47.12 -1.80 0.71
C GLU A 13 47.56 -0.76 1.75
N ARG A 14 48.21 0.31 1.30
CA ARG A 14 48.64 1.40 2.18
C ARG A 14 47.48 2.09 2.89
N TYR A 15 46.37 2.34 2.18
CA TYR A 15 45.15 2.88 2.81
C TYR A 15 44.49 1.92 3.82
N LYS A 16 44.79 0.61 3.75
CA LYS A 16 44.38 -0.38 4.75
C LYS A 16 45.35 -0.50 5.92
N GLY A 17 46.48 0.20 5.87
CA GLY A 17 47.54 0.12 6.88
C GLY A 17 48.59 -0.97 6.61
N GLU A 18 48.60 -1.55 5.41
CA GLU A 18 49.56 -2.56 4.99
C GLU A 18 50.78 -1.90 4.30
N SER A 19 51.94 -2.56 4.31
CA SER A 19 53.13 -2.13 3.55
C SER A 19 53.61 -0.69 3.82
N LEU A 20 53.51 -0.21 5.07
CA LEU A 20 53.85 1.16 5.47
C LEU A 20 55.35 1.41 5.70
N ASN A 21 56.15 0.35 5.87
CA ASN A 21 57.57 0.44 6.26
C ASN A 21 58.45 1.25 5.30
N SER A 22 58.04 1.40 4.03
CA SER A 22 58.76 2.14 2.99
C SER A 22 58.26 3.58 2.78
N ILE A 23 57.27 4.04 3.56
CA ILE A 23 56.64 5.35 3.40
C ILE A 23 57.33 6.36 4.31
N GLN A 24 57.57 7.57 3.78
CA GLN A 24 58.09 8.65 4.59
C GLN A 24 57.01 9.21 5.53
N TYR A 25 57.39 9.61 6.73
CA TYR A 25 56.45 10.15 7.73
C TYR A 25 55.57 11.29 7.21
N LYS A 26 56.11 12.16 6.34
CA LYS A 26 55.33 13.25 5.73
C LYS A 26 54.19 12.73 4.85
N ASP A 27 54.47 11.72 4.04
CA ASP A 27 53.48 11.11 3.14
C ASP A 27 52.45 10.29 3.94
N LEU A 28 52.86 9.72 5.07
CA LEU A 28 51.98 9.01 6.01
C LEU A 28 50.99 9.98 6.68
N ASP A 29 51.45 11.14 7.16
CA ASP A 29 50.60 12.20 7.71
C ASP A 29 49.59 12.74 6.69
N GLU A 30 50.02 12.92 5.43
CA GLU A 30 49.10 13.34 4.36
C GLU A 30 48.04 12.25 4.07
N MET A 31 48.44 10.98 4.09
CA MET A 31 47.53 9.85 3.91
C MET A 31 46.51 9.75 5.03
N GLU A 32 46.94 9.91 6.27
CA GLU A 32 46.08 9.93 7.46
C GLU A 32 45.02 11.03 7.34
N LYS A 33 45.43 12.26 7.00
CA LYS A 33 44.51 13.39 6.77
C LYS A 33 43.48 13.08 5.67
N LYS A 34 43.91 12.49 4.55
CA LYS A 34 42.99 12.09 3.46
C LYS A 34 42.00 11.02 3.92
N LEU A 35 42.47 10.05 4.69
CA LEU A 35 41.63 8.98 5.21
C LEU A 35 40.61 9.52 6.21
N GLU A 36 41.04 10.41 7.11
CA GLU A 36 40.16 11.03 8.09
C GLU A 36 39.05 11.87 7.42
N ILE A 37 39.39 12.69 6.43
CA ILE A 37 38.41 13.45 5.66
C ILE A 37 37.41 12.51 4.96
N SER A 38 37.91 11.45 4.33
CA SER A 38 37.07 10.49 3.61
C SER A 38 36.16 9.71 4.56
N TYR A 39 36.68 9.29 5.70
CA TYR A 39 35.93 8.62 6.75
C TYR A 39 34.81 9.51 7.29
N ARG A 40 35.11 10.77 7.62
CA ARG A 40 34.10 11.74 8.08
C ARG A 40 32.99 11.93 7.04
N LYS A 41 33.32 11.99 5.75
CA LYS A 41 32.31 12.06 4.67
C LYS A 41 31.41 10.83 4.62
N VAL A 42 31.99 9.63 4.67
CA VAL A 42 31.23 8.37 4.67
C VAL A 42 30.34 8.28 5.91
N GLN A 43 30.87 8.64 7.08
CA GLN A 43 30.13 8.63 8.34
C GLN A 43 28.96 9.62 8.31
N ALA A 44 29.20 10.86 7.88
CA ALA A 44 28.15 11.88 7.75
C ALA A 44 27.02 11.40 6.81
N ARG A 45 27.39 10.84 5.64
CA ARG A 45 26.40 10.33 4.69
C ARG A 45 25.64 9.13 5.24
N LYS A 46 26.30 8.22 5.95
CA LYS A 46 25.65 7.07 6.61
C LYS A 46 24.59 7.55 7.61
N LEU A 47 24.94 8.52 8.47
CA LEU A 47 24.01 9.07 9.45
C LEU A 47 22.82 9.77 8.78
N GLU A 48 23.08 10.57 7.74
CA GLU A 48 22.04 11.24 6.97
C GLU A 48 21.06 10.25 6.34
N LEU A 49 21.59 9.20 5.69
CA LEU A 49 20.77 8.14 5.09
C LEU A 49 19.94 7.39 6.14
N MET A 50 20.52 7.07 7.30
CA MET A 50 19.79 6.43 8.38
C MET A 50 18.65 7.32 8.90
N GLN A 51 18.89 8.63 9.04
CA GLN A 51 17.85 9.57 9.43
C GLN A 51 16.73 9.64 8.37
N GLN A 52 17.08 9.66 7.09
CA GLN A 52 16.10 9.64 6.00
C GLN A 52 15.24 8.38 6.03
N GLN A 53 15.84 7.20 6.26
CA GLN A 53 15.10 5.94 6.38
C GLN A 53 14.15 5.95 7.57
N LEU A 54 14.59 6.44 8.73
CA LEU A 54 13.74 6.57 9.91
C LEU A 54 12.54 7.48 9.64
N GLU A 55 12.75 8.64 9.01
CA GLU A 55 11.67 9.56 8.70
C GLU A 55 10.70 8.99 7.65
N ASN A 56 11.19 8.22 6.67
CA ASN A 56 10.33 7.52 5.71
C ASN A 56 9.43 6.48 6.39
N LEU A 57 10.00 5.70 7.32
CA LEU A 57 9.23 4.73 8.09
C LEU A 57 8.15 5.41 8.94
N LYS A 58 8.49 6.48 9.67
CA LYS A 58 7.50 7.25 10.45
C LYS A 58 6.36 7.82 9.62
N ARG A 59 6.63 8.28 8.39
CA ARG A 59 5.58 8.75 7.48
C ARG A 59 4.68 7.61 7.03
N THR A 60 5.28 6.46 6.73
CA THR A 60 4.55 5.26 6.29
C THR A 60 3.67 4.73 7.42
N GLU A 61 4.19 4.65 8.64
CA GLU A 61 3.46 4.29 9.85
C GLU A 61 2.22 5.17 10.02
N LYS A 62 2.40 6.51 10.07
CA LYS A 62 1.28 7.45 10.21
C LYS A 62 0.23 7.33 9.09
N MET A 63 0.67 7.10 7.87
CA MET A 63 -0.23 6.93 6.72
C MET A 63 -1.09 5.68 6.89
N VAL A 64 -0.47 4.55 7.25
CA VAL A 64 -1.16 3.27 7.44
C VAL A 64 -2.08 3.31 8.67
N GLU A 65 -1.63 3.92 9.77
CA GLU A 65 -2.47 4.15 10.95
C GLU A 65 -3.73 4.94 10.60
N LYS A 66 -3.58 6.03 9.85
CA LYS A 66 -4.71 6.83 9.39
C LYS A 66 -5.65 6.02 8.48
N GLN A 67 -5.11 5.27 7.53
CA GLN A 67 -5.93 4.41 6.65
C GLN A 67 -6.71 3.35 7.44
N ASN A 68 -6.10 2.79 8.49
CA ASN A 68 -6.77 1.84 9.38
C ASN A 68 -7.88 2.51 10.18
N GLU A 69 -7.66 3.71 10.72
CA GLU A 69 -8.68 4.49 11.42
C GLU A 69 -9.85 4.82 10.50
N ASP A 70 -9.57 5.31 9.29
CA ASP A 70 -10.58 5.63 8.29
C ASP A 70 -11.42 4.39 7.93
N MET A 71 -10.78 3.23 7.75
CA MET A 71 -11.45 1.96 7.46
C MET A 71 -12.31 1.49 8.64
N TYR A 72 -11.81 1.58 9.87
CA TYR A 72 -12.56 1.23 11.06
C TYR A 72 -13.83 2.09 11.20
N ASN A 73 -13.69 3.41 11.01
CA ASN A 73 -14.80 4.35 11.02
C ASN A 73 -15.80 4.04 9.91
N TRP A 74 -15.33 3.71 8.71
CA TRP A 74 -16.21 3.33 7.60
C TRP A 74 -17.01 2.06 7.90
N LEU A 75 -16.36 1.01 8.42
CA LEU A 75 -17.01 -0.25 8.80
C LEU A 75 -18.07 -0.01 9.89
N MET A 76 -17.71 0.71 10.94
CA MET A 76 -18.62 1.02 12.05
C MET A 76 -19.85 1.78 11.57
N ASN A 77 -19.63 2.83 10.76
CA ASN A 77 -20.73 3.62 10.22
C ASN A 77 -21.62 2.78 9.29
N ASN A 78 -21.03 1.94 8.44
CA ASN A 78 -21.80 1.07 7.54
C ASN A 78 -22.70 0.10 8.31
N GLU A 79 -22.20 -0.52 9.39
CA GLU A 79 -23.01 -1.38 10.24
C GLU A 79 -24.16 -0.63 10.92
N ILE A 80 -23.92 0.59 11.40
CA ILE A 80 -24.96 1.44 11.99
C ILE A 80 -26.03 1.78 10.96
N TYR A 81 -25.63 2.19 9.75
CA TYR A 81 -26.57 2.48 8.66
C TYR A 81 -27.40 1.26 8.28
N ARG A 82 -26.76 0.09 8.19
CA ARG A 82 -27.46 -1.17 7.88
C ARG A 82 -28.51 -1.51 8.94
N ARG A 83 -28.15 -1.46 10.22
CA ARG A 83 -29.09 -1.70 11.33
C ARG A 83 -30.23 -0.69 11.36
N GLN A 84 -29.95 0.58 11.09
CA GLN A 84 -30.99 1.60 11.01
C GLN A 84 -31.97 1.33 9.86
N GLN A 85 -31.46 0.90 8.71
CA GLN A 85 -32.27 0.54 7.55
C GLN A 85 -33.13 -0.71 7.81
N GLU A 86 -32.57 -1.73 8.47
CA GLU A 86 -33.30 -2.93 8.93
C GLU A 86 -34.45 -2.53 9.87
N ALA A 87 -34.17 -1.73 10.91
CA ALA A 87 -35.19 -1.26 11.85
C ALA A 87 -36.28 -0.42 11.17
N MET A 88 -35.92 0.43 10.20
CA MET A 88 -36.89 1.21 9.43
C MET A 88 -37.77 0.32 8.53
N THR A 89 -37.20 -0.74 7.96
CA THR A 89 -37.94 -1.71 7.16
C THR A 89 -38.90 -2.52 8.03
N GLU A 90 -38.45 -2.95 9.20
CA GLU A 90 -39.30 -3.64 10.17
C GLU A 90 -40.48 -2.77 10.62
N LEU A 91 -40.25 -1.49 10.94
CA LEU A 91 -41.32 -0.56 11.31
C LEU A 91 -42.36 -0.40 10.19
N LYS A 92 -41.93 -0.27 8.92
CA LYS A 92 -42.85 -0.20 7.76
C LYS A 92 -43.68 -1.47 7.60
N LEU A 93 -43.06 -2.65 7.74
CA LEU A 93 -43.77 -3.93 7.64
C LEU A 93 -44.78 -4.12 8.78
N VAL A 94 -44.45 -3.61 9.97
CA VAL A 94 -45.33 -3.64 11.16
C VAL A 94 -46.50 -2.64 11.03
N GLU A 95 -46.29 -1.49 10.40
CA GLU A 95 -47.35 -0.53 10.03
C GLU A 95 -48.31 -1.14 8.99
N GLU A 96 -47.79 -1.82 7.96
CA GLU A 96 -48.59 -2.50 6.95
C GLU A 96 -49.40 -3.68 7.52
N ARG A 97 -48.87 -4.37 8.54
CA ARG A 97 -49.58 -5.44 9.28
C ARG A 97 -50.65 -4.94 10.25
N GLN A 98 -50.63 -3.66 10.62
CA GLN A 98 -51.61 -3.03 11.53
C GLN A 98 -52.77 -2.37 10.80
N LEU A 99 -52.76 -2.33 9.46
CA LEU A 99 -53.96 -2.00 8.69
C LEU A 99 -55.04 -3.08 8.94
N PRO A 100 -56.28 -2.69 9.32
CA PRO A 100 -57.31 -3.64 9.69
C PRO A 100 -57.66 -4.57 8.52
N PRO A 101 -57.96 -5.85 8.77
CA PRO A 101 -58.39 -6.77 7.72
C PRO A 101 -59.81 -6.40 7.29
N GLY A 102 -59.93 -5.50 6.31
CA GLY A 102 -61.23 -5.14 5.76
C GLY A 102 -61.32 -3.74 5.17
N VAL A 103 -60.62 -3.49 4.06
CA VAL A 103 -61.18 -2.73 2.93
C VAL A 103 -60.69 -3.41 1.66
N VAL A 104 -61.49 -4.35 1.17
CA VAL A 104 -61.45 -4.78 -0.23
C VAL A 104 -61.85 -3.54 -1.03
N ASN A 105 -60.89 -2.85 -1.65
CA ASN A 105 -61.27 -1.85 -2.64
C ASN A 105 -61.60 -2.63 -3.91
N GLU A 106 -62.90 -2.78 -4.13
CA GLU A 106 -63.53 -3.27 -5.34
C GLU A 106 -62.85 -2.63 -6.56
N PHE A 107 -62.28 -3.46 -7.44
CA PHE A 107 -62.74 -3.62 -8.83
C PHE A 107 -61.90 -4.69 -9.54
N PRO A 108 -62.45 -5.91 -9.72
CA PRO A 108 -61.92 -6.90 -10.63
C PRO A 108 -62.81 -6.96 -11.87
N PHE A 109 -62.54 -6.18 -12.93
CA PHE A 109 -63.03 -6.52 -14.28
C PHE A 109 -62.39 -5.65 -15.38
N LEU A 110 -62.01 -6.31 -16.47
CA LEU A 110 -61.64 -5.80 -17.81
C LEU A 110 -60.24 -5.20 -18.01
N LEU A 111 -59.26 -6.07 -18.29
CA LEU A 111 -58.63 -6.12 -19.62
C LEU A 111 -57.82 -7.42 -19.74
N GLN A 112 -58.56 -8.51 -19.95
CA GLN A 112 -58.06 -9.68 -20.63
C GLN A 112 -57.99 -9.30 -22.11
N ASP A 113 -56.82 -8.85 -22.59
CA ASP A 113 -56.37 -9.03 -23.98
C ASP A 113 -54.88 -8.63 -24.14
N MET A 114 -54.12 -9.61 -24.65
CA MET A 114 -52.69 -9.66 -25.06
C MET A 114 -52.17 -8.44 -25.86
N PRO A 115 -50.83 -8.17 -25.99
CA PRO A 115 -49.73 -9.16 -26.13
C PRO A 115 -48.46 -8.90 -25.27
N PRO A 116 -47.52 -9.86 -25.20
CA PRO A 116 -46.27 -9.67 -24.45
C PRO A 116 -45.32 -8.71 -25.19
N PRO A 117 -44.72 -7.71 -24.50
CA PRO A 117 -43.61 -6.96 -25.06
C PRO A 117 -42.32 -7.83 -25.08
N PRO A 118 -41.40 -7.53 -26.00
CA PRO A 118 -40.52 -8.52 -26.61
C PRO A 118 -39.38 -8.98 -25.71
N ILE A 119 -38.99 -10.24 -25.91
CA ILE A 119 -37.72 -10.82 -25.50
C ILE A 119 -36.60 -9.92 -26.04
N GLY A 120 -35.94 -9.18 -25.16
CA GLY A 120 -34.88 -8.24 -25.53
C GLY A 120 -33.91 -8.01 -24.38
N GLY A 121 -32.93 -8.90 -24.26
CA GLY A 121 -31.62 -8.58 -23.67
C GLY A 121 -31.47 -8.71 -22.15
N PHE A 122 -31.43 -9.94 -21.63
CA PHE A 122 -30.77 -10.24 -20.34
C PHE A 122 -29.75 -11.40 -20.45
N LEU A 123 -29.03 -11.43 -21.57
CA LEU A 123 -27.71 -12.04 -21.67
C LEU A 123 -26.83 -10.91 -22.19
N SER A 124 -26.00 -10.22 -21.42
CA SER A 124 -24.69 -10.62 -20.92
C SER A 124 -24.21 -9.33 -20.20
N LEU A 125 -23.67 -9.32 -18.99
CA LEU A 125 -22.27 -9.56 -18.71
C LEU A 125 -22.09 -9.31 -17.20
N LEU A 126 -21.53 -10.29 -16.50
CA LEU A 126 -20.79 -10.00 -15.28
C LEU A 126 -19.73 -8.94 -15.58
N PRO A 127 -19.50 -7.95 -14.71
CA PRO A 127 -18.19 -7.35 -14.61
C PRO A 127 -17.27 -8.39 -13.96
N SER A 128 -16.52 -9.08 -14.82
CA SER A 128 -15.37 -9.88 -14.49
C SER A 128 -14.49 -9.18 -13.46
N HIS A 129 -14.13 -9.91 -12.40
CA HIS A 129 -13.01 -9.56 -11.54
C HIS A 129 -11.79 -9.19 -12.41
N SER A 130 -11.43 -7.92 -12.42
CA SER A 130 -10.12 -7.51 -12.93
C SER A 130 -9.09 -7.95 -11.90
N ASN A 131 -8.36 -9.02 -12.20
CA ASN A 131 -7.07 -9.31 -11.60
C ASN A 131 -6.14 -8.12 -11.89
N HIS A 132 -6.07 -7.16 -10.97
CA HIS A 132 -4.98 -6.20 -10.97
C HIS A 132 -3.77 -6.93 -10.39
N ARG A 133 -2.83 -7.29 -11.26
CA ARG A 133 -1.54 -7.84 -10.88
C ARG A 133 -0.71 -6.70 -10.31
N ASP A 134 -0.52 -6.69 -8.99
CA ASP A 134 0.53 -5.91 -8.36
C ASP A 134 1.89 -6.54 -8.74
N PRO A 135 2.82 -5.80 -9.36
CA PRO A 135 4.14 -6.31 -9.71
C PRO A 135 5.08 -6.54 -8.52
N ASP A 136 4.74 -6.03 -7.32
CA ASP A 136 5.67 -5.92 -6.19
C ASP A 136 5.26 -6.71 -4.94
N CYS A 137 4.71 -7.92 -5.12
CA CYS A 137 4.46 -8.83 -3.99
C CYS A 137 5.62 -9.84 -3.84
N PRO A 138 6.56 -9.65 -2.89
CA PRO A 138 7.65 -10.58 -2.68
C PRO A 138 7.13 -11.77 -1.85
N GLY A 139 6.73 -12.86 -2.52
CA GLY A 139 6.45 -14.11 -1.78
C GLY A 139 5.56 -15.15 -2.45
N CYS A 140 4.93 -14.88 -3.59
CA CYS A 140 4.12 -15.89 -4.27
C CYS A 140 5.01 -16.85 -5.07
N ASN A 141 5.39 -17.97 -4.44
CA ASN A 141 6.01 -19.11 -5.12
C ASN A 141 5.01 -19.74 -6.09
N TYR A 142 5.39 -19.80 -7.37
CA TYR A 142 4.65 -20.49 -8.41
C TYR A 142 4.95 -22.00 -8.36
N LYS A 143 3.90 -22.82 -8.32
CA LYS A 143 3.92 -24.24 -8.69
C LYS A 143 3.06 -24.41 -9.94
#